data_AF-A0A954NX76-F1
#
_entry.id   AF-A0A954NX76-F1
#
_cell.length_a   1.000
_cell.length_b   1.000
_cell.length_c   1.000
_cell.angle_alpha   90.00
_cell.angle_beta   90.00
_cell.angle_gamma   90.00
#
_symmetry.space_group_name_H-M   'P 1'
#
loop_
_entity.id
_entity.type
_entity.pdbx_description
1 polymer ?
#
loop_
_entity_poly.entity_id
_entity_poly.type
_entity_poly.pdbx_seq_one_letter_code
_entity_poly.pdbx_strand_id
1 'polypeptide(L)' 'MAEGTIKRVTSKGFGFIEDGTGKDMFFHSSSLEGVSFEQLREGQRVSYNVGNGPKGPRAENVQLV' A
#
# COMPACT_ATOMS: atom_id res chain seq x y z
N MET A 1 10.24 -2.89 -8.27
CA MET A 1 8.82 -2.65 -7.96
C MET A 1 8.20 -3.99 -7.62
N ALA A 2 7.52 -4.05 -6.48
CA ALA A 2 6.69 -5.17 -6.09
C ALA A 2 5.23 -4.85 -6.48
N GLU A 3 4.41 -5.88 -6.61
CA GLU A 3 2.98 -5.75 -6.85
C GLU A 3 2.22 -6.50 -5.77
N GLY A 4 1.02 -6.03 -5.48
CA GLY A 4 0.12 -6.70 -4.55
C GLY A 4 -1.31 -6.20 -4.68
N THR A 5 -2.17 -6.71 -3.82
CA THR A 5 -3.59 -6.34 -3.79
C THR A 5 -3.89 -5.58 -2.51
N ILE A 6 -4.62 -4.47 -2.60
CA ILE A 6 -5.11 -3.76 -1.43
C ILE A 6 -6.01 -4.70 -0.63
N LYS A 7 -5.55 -5.08 0.55
CA LYS A 7 -6.29 -5.93 1.47
C LYS A 7 -7.23 -5.12 2.34
N ARG A 8 -6.80 -3.92 2.75
CA ARG A 8 -7.59 -3.06 3.62
C ARG A 8 -7.20 -1.59 3.48
N VAL A 9 -8.21 -0.72 3.49
CA VAL A 9 -8.06 0.73 3.60
C VAL A 9 -8.74 1.20 4.88
N THR A 10 -8.07 2.06 5.66
CA THR A 10 -8.62 2.56 6.92
C THR A 10 -8.93 4.05 6.86
N SER A 11 -9.93 4.50 7.61
CA SER A 11 -10.27 5.93 7.74
C SER A 11 -9.17 6.76 8.41
N LYS A 12 -8.09 6.14 8.90
CA LYS A 12 -6.94 6.80 9.52
C LYS A 12 -5.82 7.14 8.52
N GLY A 13 -6.08 7.06 7.21
CA GLY A 13 -5.11 7.43 6.18
C GLY A 13 -4.00 6.40 5.95
N PHE A 14 -4.24 5.13 6.29
CA PHE A 14 -3.30 4.04 6.00
C PHE A 14 -4.03 2.77 5.58
N GLY A 15 -3.29 1.83 5.02
CA GLY A 15 -3.83 0.55 4.60
C GLY A 15 -2.78 -0.55 4.56
N PHE A 16 -3.19 -1.68 4.01
CA PHE A 16 -2.40 -2.89 3.90
C PHE A 16 -2.53 -3.51 2.50
N ILE A 17 -1.40 -3.98 1.98
CA ILE A 17 -1.28 -4.69 0.70
C ILE A 17 -0.92 -6.14 0.99
N GLU A 18 -1.63 -7.07 0.38
CA GLU A 18 -1.30 -8.49 0.38
C GLU A 18 -0.46 -8.81 -0.87
N ASP A 19 0.76 -9.31 -0.66
CA ASP A 19 1.73 -9.64 -1.71
C ASP A 19 2.08 -11.15 -1.77
N GLY A 20 1.34 -11.98 -1.04
CA GLY A 20 1.54 -13.44 -0.99
C GLY A 20 2.73 -13.90 -0.13
N THR A 21 3.48 -12.98 0.50
CA THR A 21 4.63 -13.34 1.37
C THR A 21 4.23 -13.74 2.79
N GLY A 22 2.93 -13.72 3.10
CA GLY A 22 2.38 -14.07 4.41
C GLY A 22 2.40 -12.92 5.43
N LYS A 23 3.06 -11.80 5.15
CA LYS A 23 2.94 -10.56 5.93
C LYS A 23 2.35 -9.45 5.07
N ASP A 24 1.31 -8.81 5.58
CA ASP A 24 0.71 -7.66 4.91
C ASP A 24 1.66 -6.47 4.92
N MET A 25 1.86 -5.85 3.75
CA MET A 25 2.69 -4.67 3.60
C MET A 25 1.91 -3.41 3.98
N PHE A 26 2.40 -2.67 4.96
CA PHE A 26 1.80 -1.41 5.40
C PHE A 26 2.05 -0.27 4.42
N PHE A 27 1.07 0.61 4.18
CA PHE A 27 1.27 1.88 3.48
C PHE A 27 0.51 3.03 4.15
N HIS A 28 1.01 4.25 4.00
CA HIS A 28 0.35 5.48 4.45
C HIS A 28 -0.10 6.32 3.25
N SER A 29 -1.10 7.18 3.43
CA SER A 29 -1.60 8.08 2.37
C SER A 29 -0.51 8.98 1.79
N SER A 30 0.50 9.32 2.58
CA SER A 30 1.67 10.10 2.14
C SER A 30 2.62 9.36 1.19
N SER A 31 2.43 8.06 0.99
CA SER A 31 3.25 7.23 0.09
C SER A 31 2.60 7.01 -1.26
N LEU A 32 1.41 7.57 -1.50
CA LEU A 32 0.69 7.43 -2.76
C LEU A 32 1.28 8.36 -3.81
N GLU A 33 1.40 7.87 -5.04
CA GLU A 33 1.94 8.63 -6.18
C GLU A 33 0.96 8.58 -7.34
N GLY A 34 0.43 9.74 -7.75
CA GLY A 34 -0.54 9.84 -8.85
C GLY A 34 -1.94 9.28 -8.53
N VAL A 35 -2.23 8.92 -7.28
CA VAL A 35 -3.54 8.46 -6.81
C VAL A 35 -3.88 9.07 -5.45
N SER A 36 -5.14 9.45 -5.24
CA SER A 36 -5.63 9.92 -3.94
C SER A 36 -6.08 8.73 -3.07
N PHE A 37 -6.00 8.88 -1.74
CA PHE A 37 -6.34 7.79 -0.82
C PHE A 37 -7.82 7.38 -0.92
N GLU A 38 -8.70 8.31 -1.24
CA GLU A 38 -10.14 8.09 -1.44
C GLU A 38 -10.47 7.25 -2.68
N GLN A 39 -9.54 7.16 -3.64
CA GLN A 39 -9.71 6.34 -4.84
C GLN A 39 -9.37 4.86 -4.58
N LEU A 40 -8.69 4.56 -3.47
CA LEU A 40 -8.26 3.21 -3.12
C LEU A 40 -9.41 2.39 -2.56
N ARG A 41 -9.54 1.15 -3.02
CA ARG A 41 -10.52 0.16 -2.58
C ARG A 41 -9.86 -1.20 -2.39
N GLU A 42 -10.42 -1.98 -1.47
CA GLU A 42 -10.03 -3.38 -1.28
C GLU A 42 -10.21 -4.18 -2.58
N GLY A 43 -9.27 -5.08 -2.87
CA GLY A 43 -9.22 -5.86 -4.09
C GLY A 43 -8.51 -5.19 -5.28
N GLN A 44 -8.18 -3.89 -5.21
CA GLN A 44 -7.42 -3.24 -6.28
C GLN A 44 -5.96 -3.69 -6.29
N ARG A 45 -5.40 -3.86 -7.49
CA ARG A 45 -3.97 -4.08 -7.64
C ARG A 45 -3.20 -2.77 -7.57
N VAL A 46 -2.03 -2.85 -6.93
CA VAL A 46 -1.10 -1.74 -6.80
C VAL A 46 0.32 -2.20 -7.05
N SER A 47 1.14 -1.29 -7.55
CA SER A 47 2.59 -1.41 -7.59
C SER A 47 3.20 -0.50 -6.53
N TYR A 48 4.34 -0.90 -5.98
CA TYR A 48 5.04 -0.16 -4.93
C TYR A 48 6.52 -0.52 -4.84
N ASN A 49 7.27 0.29 -4.09
CA ASN A 49 8.63 0.01 -3.66
C ASN A 49 8.63 -0.35 -2.17
N VAL A 50 9.40 -1.37 -1.78
CA VAL A 50 9.60 -1.70 -0.36
C VAL A 50 10.61 -0.71 0.24
N GLY A 51 10.15 0.07 1.20
CA GLY A 51 10.96 0.97 2.01
C GLY A 51 11.01 0.54 3.48
N ASN A 52 11.69 1.35 4.30
CA ASN A 52 11.78 1.14 5.75
C ASN A 52 11.14 2.32 6.49
N GLY A 53 10.24 2.03 7.42
CA GLY A 53 9.65 2.99 8.34
C GLY A 53 10.03 2.72 9.80
N PRO A 54 9.64 3.60 10.73
CA PRO A 54 9.95 3.47 12.15
C PRO A 54 9.33 2.23 12.82
N LYS A 55 8.39 1.55 12.14
CA LYS A 55 7.73 0.32 12.62
C LYS A 55 8.03 -0.90 11.75
N GLY A 56 9.09 -0.83 10.92
CA GLY A 56 9.48 -1.90 9.99
C GLY A 56 9.17 -1.56 8.53
N PRO A 57 9.22 -2.57 7.64
CA PRO A 57 9.00 -2.38 6.21
C PRO A 57 7.65 -1.74 5.89
N ARG A 58 7.63 -0.87 4.88
CA ARG A 58 6.42 -0.22 4.36
C ARG A 58 6.48 -0.07 2.85
N ALA A 59 5.33 0.02 2.20
CA ALA A 59 5.25 0.38 0.79
C ALA A 59 5.40 1.89 0.60
N GLU A 60 6.19 2.25 -0.40
CA GLU A 60 6.46 3.61 -0.87
C GLU A 60 6.16 3.71 -2.36
N ASN A 61 5.83 4.93 -2.84
CA ASN A 61 5.47 5.18 -4.24
C ASN A 61 4.34 4.23 -4.72
N VAL A 62 3.26 4.14 -3.93
CA VAL A 62 2.14 3.25 -4.22
C VAL A 62 1.29 3.84 -5.33
N GLN A 63 1.04 3.04 -6.37
CA GLN A 63 0.25 3.44 -7.54
C GLN A 63 -0.73 2.34 -7.92
N LEU A 64 -1.91 2.70 -8.43
CA LEU A 64 -2.83 1.73 -9.05
C LEU A 64 -2.19 1.15 -10.31
N VAL A 65 -2.41 -0.16 -10.53
CA VAL A 65 -2.04 -0.88 -11.77
C VAL A 65 -3.22 -0.90 -12.73
#